data_AF-A0A9D1M7R7-F1
#
_entry.id   AF-A0A9D1M7R7-F1
#
_cell.length_a   1.000
_cell.length_b   1.000
_cell.length_c   1.000
_cell.angle_alpha   90.00
_cell.angle_beta   90.00
_cell.angle_gamma   90.00
#
_symmetry.space_group_name_H-M   'P 1'
#
loop_
_entity.id
_entity.type
_entity.pdbx_description
1 polymer ?
#
loop_
_entity_poly.entity_id
_entity_poly.type
_entity_poly.pdbx_seq_one_letter_code
_entity_poly.pdbx_strand_id
1 'polypeptide(L)'
;MKTRVLTLCCFLTTLLPLQAQVFEDFFLDKTMRFDYFRCGNAETETIYFDKIKEEPYWGGSKTNLTDKFDYGNHRFRIIDMASGKLIYSRGYCSLFKEWQATEEAHTTPKCYPEGVTFPYPKQSVKIVLDSRNKKGEWEERFEYTIQPDSYTIQKLKPLGEAFDVVVNGDPQHCVDIALIAEGYSTDEREAFEEACRYFAEQIFSFSPYKENKQKFNIRGVWIASSESGVSKPSQGSWVNTATSAKFNTLGSERYQMIDNLQTVKDIASAVPYDVIYVLTNTDKYGGGGIYNFYGISSAQQIKSTGKVYIHEFGHLLTGLGDEYVGGTETNEFYPLQVEPWEANLTTLTDFDKKEWKKMLKKDTPIPTPNKKSNTDKLGVYEGGGYLQKGIYRPYIHCLMNHFQVDYFCPVCTKAIIDMITFHCQ
;
A
#
# COMPACT_ATOMS: atom_id res chain seq x y z
N MET A 1 -11.48 70.73 -25.06
CA MET A 1 -10.97 70.09 -23.82
C MET A 1 -11.86 68.92 -23.44
N LYS A 2 -11.42 67.67 -23.63
CA LYS A 2 -11.79 66.50 -22.81
C LYS A 2 -10.70 65.44 -22.98
N THR A 3 -9.67 65.51 -22.14
CA THR A 3 -8.60 64.52 -22.06
C THR A 3 -9.12 63.33 -21.25
N ARG A 4 -9.22 62.14 -21.86
CA ARG A 4 -9.55 60.90 -21.15
C ARG A 4 -8.27 60.31 -20.58
N VAL A 5 -8.16 60.27 -19.26
CA VAL A 5 -7.09 59.56 -18.53
C VAL A 5 -7.52 58.10 -18.40
N LEU A 6 -6.71 57.20 -18.96
CA LEU A 6 -6.87 55.76 -18.83
C LEU A 6 -6.06 55.31 -17.61
N THR A 7 -6.72 54.98 -16.50
CA THR A 7 -6.06 54.46 -15.31
C THR A 7 -5.83 52.96 -15.47
N LEU A 8 -4.57 52.56 -15.65
CA LEU A 8 -4.14 51.17 -15.69
C LEU A 8 -4.03 50.64 -14.25
N CYS A 9 -4.99 49.83 -13.80
CA CYS A 9 -4.89 49.09 -12.54
C CYS A 9 -3.95 47.89 -12.72
N CYS A 10 -2.69 48.04 -12.31
CA CYS A 10 -1.79 46.90 -12.10
C CYS A 10 -2.27 46.09 -10.88
N PHE A 11 -2.87 44.92 -11.11
CA PHE A 11 -3.03 43.91 -10.07
C PHE A 11 -1.66 43.30 -9.76
N LEU A 12 -1.08 43.71 -8.64
CA LEU A 12 0.12 43.08 -8.08
C LEU A 12 -0.31 41.76 -7.42
N THR A 13 -0.29 40.66 -8.16
CA THR A 13 -0.43 39.32 -7.59
C THR A 13 0.82 39.00 -6.76
N THR A 14 0.73 39.18 -5.44
CA THR A 14 1.75 38.68 -4.51
C THR A 14 1.71 37.16 -4.52
N LEU A 15 2.64 36.55 -5.25
CA LEU A 15 2.95 35.13 -5.11
C LEU A 15 3.53 34.93 -3.70
N LEU A 16 2.69 34.52 -2.76
CA LEU A 16 3.17 34.01 -1.48
C LEU A 16 3.96 32.72 -1.77
N PRO A 17 5.19 32.58 -1.26
CA PRO A 17 5.93 31.34 -1.42
C PRO A 17 5.12 30.22 -0.75
N LEU A 18 4.92 29.12 -1.48
CA LEU A 18 4.29 27.91 -0.94
C LEU A 18 5.25 27.34 0.11
N GLN A 19 5.09 27.75 1.37
CA GLN A 19 5.94 27.26 2.44
C GLN A 19 5.55 25.79 2.70
N ALA A 20 6.52 24.89 2.52
CA ALA A 20 6.33 23.48 2.85
C ALA A 20 5.87 23.36 4.32
N GLN A 21 4.91 22.49 4.58
CA GLN A 21 4.41 22.28 5.93
C GLN A 21 5.53 21.70 6.80
N VAL A 22 5.80 22.33 7.94
CA VAL A 22 6.79 21.86 8.91
C VAL A 22 6.10 20.87 9.85
N PHE A 23 6.66 19.66 10.00
CA PHE A 23 6.12 18.61 10.87
C PHE A 23 5.86 19.11 12.29
N GLU A 24 6.86 19.80 12.87
CA GLU A 24 6.83 20.28 14.25
C GLU A 24 5.80 21.39 14.51
N ASP A 25 5.19 21.97 13.48
CA ASP A 25 4.10 22.92 13.70
C ASP A 25 2.82 22.19 14.17
N PHE A 26 2.63 20.94 13.73
CA PHE A 26 1.37 20.22 13.90
C PHE A 26 1.50 18.91 14.69
N PHE A 27 2.67 18.26 14.68
CA PHE A 27 2.80 16.87 15.10
C PHE A 27 3.92 16.66 16.13
N LEU A 28 3.71 15.65 16.98
CA LEU A 28 4.71 15.07 17.87
C LEU A 28 5.33 13.85 17.20
N ASP A 29 6.54 13.49 17.63
CA ASP A 29 7.30 12.33 17.11
C ASP A 29 6.79 10.98 17.69
N LYS A 30 5.51 10.72 17.46
CA LYS A 30 4.77 9.52 17.83
C LYS A 30 3.69 9.25 16.80
N THR A 31 3.04 8.10 16.85
CA THR A 31 1.97 7.74 15.92
C THR A 31 0.62 7.78 16.60
N MET A 32 -0.34 8.42 15.94
CA MET A 32 -1.76 8.24 16.22
C MET A 32 -2.31 7.19 15.26
N ARG A 33 -2.97 6.18 15.82
CA ARG A 33 -3.66 5.14 15.05
C ARG A 33 -5.16 5.25 15.25
N PHE A 34 -5.89 5.24 14.14
CA PHE A 34 -7.34 5.26 14.09
C PHE A 34 -7.85 3.93 13.56
N ASP A 35 -8.42 3.12 14.46
CA ASP A 35 -9.01 1.81 14.16
C ASP A 35 -10.51 1.96 13.89
N TYR A 36 -11.00 1.24 12.88
CA TYR A 36 -12.38 1.26 12.45
C TYR A 36 -12.78 -0.08 11.82
N PHE A 37 -14.08 -0.27 11.61
CA PHE A 37 -14.61 -1.37 10.80
C PHE A 37 -15.13 -0.81 9.49
N ARG A 38 -14.73 -1.44 8.38
CA ARG A 38 -15.35 -1.21 7.08
C ARG A 38 -16.33 -2.32 6.79
N CYS A 39 -17.60 -1.97 6.65
CA CYS A 39 -18.69 -2.91 6.48
C CYS A 39 -19.48 -2.62 5.21
N GLY A 40 -20.09 -3.64 4.63
CA GLY A 40 -20.93 -3.46 3.45
C GLY A 40 -21.09 -4.74 2.64
N ASN A 41 -21.35 -4.56 1.35
CA ASN A 41 -21.55 -5.61 0.35
C ASN A 41 -21.03 -5.12 -1.01
N ALA A 42 -21.36 -5.77 -2.12
CA ALA A 42 -20.90 -5.39 -3.46
C ALA A 42 -21.29 -3.94 -3.87
N GLU A 43 -22.33 -3.36 -3.27
CA GLU A 43 -22.88 -2.05 -3.64
C GLU A 43 -22.70 -0.98 -2.58
N THR A 44 -22.61 -1.38 -1.30
CA THR A 44 -22.63 -0.48 -0.16
C THR A 44 -21.34 -0.55 0.63
N GLU A 45 -21.00 0.59 1.25
CA GLU A 45 -19.89 0.72 2.17
C GLU A 45 -20.31 1.64 3.31
N THR A 46 -19.98 1.26 4.54
CA THR A 46 -20.20 2.05 5.75
C THR A 46 -19.02 1.84 6.70
N ILE A 47 -18.53 2.92 7.29
CA ILE A 47 -17.41 2.89 8.23
C ILE A 47 -17.92 3.14 9.64
N TYR A 48 -17.49 2.31 10.59
CA TYR A 48 -17.79 2.44 12.00
C TYR A 48 -16.50 2.65 12.79
N PHE A 49 -16.46 3.70 13.60
CA PHE A 49 -15.37 3.92 14.55
C PHE A 49 -15.21 2.73 15.52
N ASP A 50 -13.97 2.35 15.82
CA ASP A 50 -13.65 1.38 16.86
C ASP A 50 -12.90 2.04 18.02
N LYS A 51 -11.64 2.46 17.80
CA LYS A 51 -10.82 3.11 18.85
C LYS A 51 -9.67 3.94 18.27
N ILE A 52 -9.01 4.68 19.16
CA ILE A 52 -7.79 5.43 18.86
C ILE A 52 -6.66 4.92 19.78
N LYS A 53 -5.48 4.73 19.20
CA LYS A 53 -4.27 4.30 19.93
C LYS A 53 -3.11 5.29 19.72
N GLU A 54 -2.27 5.42 20.73
CA GLU A 54 -0.95 6.06 20.67
C GLU A 54 0.10 4.94 20.52
N GLU A 55 0.82 4.90 19.40
CA GLU A 55 1.98 4.01 19.21
C GLU A 55 3.30 4.77 19.53
N PRO A 56 4.32 4.07 20.05
CA PRO A 56 5.50 4.73 20.62
C PRO A 56 6.43 5.38 19.60
N TYR A 57 6.39 4.97 18.32
CA TYR A 57 7.31 5.42 17.28
C TYR A 57 6.55 6.02 16.11
N TRP A 58 7.07 7.11 15.54
CA TRP A 58 6.69 7.57 14.21
C TRP A 58 7.72 7.09 13.19
N GLY A 59 7.28 6.27 12.23
CA GLY A 59 8.16 5.68 11.21
C GLY A 59 8.22 6.46 9.90
N GLY A 60 7.23 7.31 9.59
CA GLY A 60 7.13 7.91 8.26
C GLY A 60 7.92 9.21 8.07
N SER A 61 7.91 9.70 6.83
CA SER A 61 8.52 10.99 6.47
C SER A 61 7.95 12.17 7.28
N LYS A 62 8.85 13.06 7.73
CA LYS A 62 8.50 14.37 8.33
C LYS A 62 8.42 15.51 7.31
N THR A 63 8.71 15.25 6.03
CA THR A 63 8.71 16.27 4.97
C THR A 63 7.49 16.10 4.06
N ASN A 64 7.23 14.87 3.62
CA ASN A 64 6.14 14.54 2.70
C ASN A 64 4.86 14.18 3.47
N LEU A 65 4.26 15.18 4.13
CA LEU A 65 3.11 14.99 5.01
C LEU A 65 1.81 14.73 4.25
N THR A 66 1.65 15.30 3.06
CA THR A 66 0.49 15.07 2.19
C THR A 66 0.86 14.21 0.99
N ASP A 67 -0.01 13.27 0.65
CA ASP A 67 0.14 12.44 -0.54
C ASP A 67 0.22 13.29 -1.82
N LYS A 68 1.08 12.86 -2.74
CA LYS A 68 1.33 13.51 -4.04
C LYS A 68 0.92 12.62 -5.22
N PHE A 69 0.63 11.34 -4.99
CA PHE A 69 0.36 10.36 -6.03
C PHE A 69 -1.12 10.24 -6.38
N ASP A 70 -2.02 10.52 -5.42
CA ASP A 70 -3.46 10.28 -5.55
C ASP A 70 -3.76 8.79 -5.82
N TYR A 71 -2.98 7.89 -5.22
CA TYR A 71 -3.12 6.45 -5.40
C TYR A 71 -4.13 5.84 -4.42
N GLY A 72 -4.57 4.62 -4.72
CA GLY A 72 -5.44 3.83 -3.87
C GLY A 72 -6.93 4.01 -4.15
N ASN A 73 -7.69 3.03 -3.66
CA ASN A 73 -9.15 3.02 -3.68
C ASN A 73 -9.75 3.81 -2.51
N HIS A 74 -8.96 4.03 -1.46
CA HIS A 74 -9.31 4.79 -0.27
C HIS A 74 -8.24 5.83 0.00
N ARG A 75 -8.60 6.88 0.73
CA ARG A 75 -7.62 7.79 1.33
C ARG A 75 -8.14 8.28 2.67
N PHE A 76 -7.21 8.73 3.51
CA PHE A 76 -7.56 9.49 4.69
C PHE A 76 -6.89 10.85 4.68
N ARG A 77 -7.56 11.82 5.30
CA ARG A 77 -7.13 13.21 5.43
C ARG A 77 -7.20 13.62 6.89
N ILE A 78 -6.16 14.29 7.37
CA ILE A 78 -6.10 14.90 8.69
C ILE A 78 -6.17 16.41 8.52
N ILE A 79 -7.20 17.02 9.08
CA ILE A 79 -7.48 18.45 8.97
C ILE A 79 -7.29 19.09 10.34
N ASP A 80 -6.45 20.11 10.43
CA ASP A 80 -6.30 20.91 11.63
C ASP A 80 -7.60 21.67 11.91
N MET A 81 -8.16 21.52 13.12
CA MET A 81 -9.44 22.15 13.46
C MET A 81 -9.34 23.66 13.67
N ALA A 82 -8.17 24.17 14.07
CA ALA A 82 -7.99 25.60 14.33
C ALA A 82 -7.89 26.41 13.03
N SER A 83 -7.17 25.89 12.04
CA SER A 83 -6.90 26.59 10.78
C SER A 83 -7.70 26.05 9.59
N GLY A 84 -8.34 24.89 9.70
CA GLY A 84 -9.02 24.20 8.59
C GLY A 84 -8.07 23.65 7.52
N LYS A 85 -6.76 23.55 7.81
CA LYS A 85 -5.74 23.14 6.84
C LYS A 85 -5.62 21.62 6.76
N LEU A 86 -5.47 21.07 5.56
CA LEU A 86 -5.03 19.68 5.39
C LEU A 86 -3.57 19.57 5.84
N ILE A 87 -3.33 18.79 6.89
CA ILE A 87 -2.00 18.65 7.50
C ILE A 87 -1.37 17.28 7.30
N TYR A 88 -2.14 16.26 6.93
CA TYR A 88 -1.60 14.96 6.55
C TYR A 88 -2.58 14.19 5.65
N SER A 89 -2.09 13.39 4.70
CA SER A 89 -2.93 12.48 3.92
C SER A 89 -2.14 11.31 3.35
N ARG A 90 -2.80 10.16 3.21
CA ARG A 90 -2.30 8.99 2.46
C ARG A 90 -3.43 8.28 1.72
N GLY A 91 -3.14 7.82 0.52
CA GLY A 91 -3.94 6.84 -0.22
C GLY A 91 -3.61 5.41 0.22
N TYR A 92 -4.58 4.50 0.11
CA TYR A 92 -4.41 3.08 0.44
C TYR A 92 -5.49 2.22 -0.25
N CYS A 93 -5.32 0.91 -0.20
CA CYS A 93 -6.31 -0.09 -0.59
C CYS A 93 -6.64 -0.99 0.59
N SER A 94 -7.66 -1.83 0.47
CA SER A 94 -8.01 -2.78 1.52
C SER A 94 -8.57 -4.10 0.98
N LEU A 95 -8.48 -5.13 1.81
CA LEU A 95 -9.05 -6.45 1.51
C LEU A 95 -10.59 -6.39 1.36
N PHE A 96 -11.26 -5.47 2.06
CA PHE A 96 -12.69 -5.25 1.86
C PHE A 96 -12.99 -4.85 0.41
N LYS A 97 -12.19 -3.95 -0.17
CA LYS A 97 -12.43 -3.50 -1.56
C LYS A 97 -12.24 -4.62 -2.58
N GLU A 98 -11.27 -5.50 -2.36
CA GLU A 98 -11.11 -6.69 -3.19
C GLU A 98 -12.28 -7.67 -3.00
N TRP A 99 -12.70 -7.87 -1.76
CA TRP A 99 -13.85 -8.72 -1.44
C TRP A 99 -15.14 -8.23 -2.12
N GLN A 100 -15.36 -6.91 -2.23
CA GLN A 100 -16.52 -6.35 -2.92
C GLN A 100 -16.64 -6.77 -4.39
N ALA A 101 -15.55 -7.19 -5.04
CA ALA A 101 -15.55 -7.67 -6.42
C ALA A 101 -15.89 -9.18 -6.54
N THR A 102 -16.17 -9.86 -5.42
CA THR A 102 -16.51 -11.29 -5.41
C THR A 102 -18.01 -11.54 -5.48
N GLU A 103 -18.41 -12.70 -6.01
CA GLU A 103 -19.81 -13.16 -6.03
C GLU A 103 -20.44 -13.21 -4.63
N GLU A 104 -19.65 -13.53 -3.60
CA GLU A 104 -20.14 -13.57 -2.22
C GLU A 104 -20.66 -12.20 -1.76
N ALA A 105 -20.00 -11.11 -2.16
CA ALA A 105 -20.38 -9.76 -1.76
C ALA A 105 -21.75 -9.33 -2.31
N HIS A 106 -22.28 -9.97 -3.36
CA HIS A 106 -23.64 -9.71 -3.85
C HIS A 106 -24.74 -10.30 -2.97
N THR A 107 -24.41 -11.27 -2.12
CA THR A 107 -25.39 -12.01 -1.31
C THR A 107 -25.18 -11.87 0.19
N THR A 108 -23.98 -11.48 0.62
CA THR A 108 -23.60 -11.48 2.03
C THR A 108 -22.94 -10.17 2.41
N PRO A 109 -23.46 -9.43 3.40
CA PRO A 109 -22.73 -8.32 3.98
C PRO A 109 -21.62 -8.80 4.92
N LYS A 110 -20.46 -8.13 4.92
CA LYS A 110 -19.33 -8.41 5.82
C LYS A 110 -18.76 -7.14 6.42
N CYS A 111 -17.96 -7.32 7.47
CA CYS A 111 -17.18 -6.27 8.13
C CYS A 111 -15.72 -6.71 8.24
N TYR A 112 -14.80 -5.79 7.92
CA TYR A 112 -13.37 -5.98 8.03
C TYR A 112 -12.80 -4.98 9.05
N PRO A 113 -12.05 -5.45 10.08
CA PRO A 113 -11.30 -4.57 10.96
C PRO A 113 -10.14 -3.93 10.19
N GLU A 114 -10.16 -2.61 10.07
CA GLU A 114 -9.14 -1.81 9.39
C GLU A 114 -8.56 -0.77 10.35
N GLY A 115 -7.49 -0.11 9.94
CA GLY A 115 -6.91 1.00 10.69
C GLY A 115 -5.92 1.80 9.87
N VAL A 116 -5.77 3.07 10.19
CA VAL A 116 -4.79 3.97 9.56
C VAL A 116 -3.90 4.63 10.61
N THR A 117 -2.68 4.97 10.22
CA THR A 117 -1.67 5.58 11.11
C THR A 117 -1.16 6.89 10.53
N PHE A 118 -0.93 7.87 11.39
CA PHE A 118 -0.43 9.20 11.03
C PHE A 118 0.33 9.83 12.20
N PRO A 119 1.12 10.90 11.99
CA PRO A 119 1.85 11.54 13.06
C PRO A 119 0.90 12.08 14.14
N TYR A 120 1.30 11.96 15.40
CA TYR A 120 0.44 12.32 16.52
C TYR A 120 0.20 13.84 16.58
N PRO A 121 -1.04 14.33 16.45
CA PRO A 121 -1.31 15.77 16.39
C PRO A 121 -1.16 16.46 17.74
N LYS A 122 -0.66 17.71 17.72
CA LYS A 122 -0.54 18.59 18.90
C LYS A 122 -1.86 19.22 19.31
N GLN A 123 -2.78 19.39 18.36
CA GLN A 123 -4.08 20.06 18.54
C GLN A 123 -5.21 19.16 18.03
N SER A 124 -6.45 19.56 18.30
CA SER A 124 -7.63 18.84 17.79
C SER A 124 -7.61 18.78 16.27
N VAL A 125 -7.90 17.61 15.72
CA VAL A 125 -7.95 17.38 14.27
C VAL A 125 -9.25 16.70 13.88
N LYS A 126 -9.64 16.84 12.62
CA LYS A 126 -10.67 16.02 12.00
C LYS A 126 -10.00 15.00 11.08
N ILE A 127 -10.26 13.72 11.32
CA ILE A 127 -9.96 12.67 10.35
C ILE A 127 -11.15 12.53 9.40
N VAL A 128 -10.86 12.44 8.11
CA VAL A 128 -11.85 12.15 7.07
C VAL A 128 -11.38 10.93 6.28
N LEU A 129 -12.25 9.93 6.14
CA LEU A 129 -12.01 8.73 5.34
C LEU A 129 -12.84 8.84 4.06
N ASP A 130 -12.16 8.78 2.92
CA ASP A 130 -12.77 8.83 1.60
C ASP A 130 -12.58 7.50 0.86
N SER A 131 -13.51 7.20 -0.05
CA SER A 131 -13.40 6.07 -0.99
C SER A 131 -13.66 6.55 -2.42
N ARG A 132 -12.99 5.95 -3.40
CA ARG A 132 -13.31 6.20 -4.81
C ARG A 132 -14.62 5.52 -5.18
N ASN A 133 -15.50 6.25 -5.85
CA ASN A 133 -16.70 5.69 -6.45
C ASN A 133 -16.39 4.96 -7.77
N LYS A 134 -17.40 4.38 -8.42
CA LYS A 134 -17.25 3.66 -9.70
C LYS A 134 -16.79 4.53 -10.87
N LYS A 135 -16.76 5.87 -10.73
CA LYS A 135 -16.21 6.83 -11.70
C LYS A 135 -14.77 7.23 -11.38
N GLY A 136 -14.19 6.69 -10.32
CA GLY A 136 -12.87 7.07 -9.82
C GLY A 136 -12.84 8.38 -9.04
N GLU A 137 -13.99 8.94 -8.63
CA GLU A 137 -14.05 10.20 -7.88
C GLU A 137 -14.08 9.94 -6.37
N TRP A 138 -13.43 10.81 -5.60
CA TRP A 138 -13.40 10.71 -4.14
C TRP A 138 -14.74 11.10 -3.50
N GLU A 139 -15.29 10.21 -2.69
CA GLU A 139 -16.47 10.46 -1.86
C GLU A 139 -16.12 10.32 -0.38
N GLU A 140 -16.52 11.30 0.42
CA GLU A 140 -16.39 11.23 1.88
C GLU A 140 -17.34 10.16 2.43
N ARG A 141 -16.78 9.25 3.25
CA ARG A 141 -17.50 8.12 3.81
C ARG A 141 -17.69 8.24 5.31
N PHE A 142 -16.77 8.93 5.98
CA PHE A 142 -16.76 9.05 7.42
C PHE A 142 -15.88 10.21 7.85
N GLU A 143 -16.31 10.91 8.89
CA GLU A 143 -15.49 11.90 9.58
C GLU A 143 -15.57 11.73 11.09
N TYR A 144 -14.49 12.08 11.79
CA TYR A 144 -14.43 12.04 13.25
C TYR A 144 -13.49 13.12 13.78
N THR A 145 -13.89 13.79 14.86
CA THR A 145 -13.05 14.78 15.54
C THR A 145 -12.24 14.11 16.63
N ILE A 146 -10.92 14.24 16.55
CA ILE A 146 -9.98 13.68 17.51
C ILE A 146 -9.45 14.80 18.40
N GLN A 147 -9.61 14.64 19.71
CA GLN A 147 -8.97 15.45 20.74
C GLN A 147 -7.72 14.70 21.23
N PRO A 148 -6.49 15.17 20.92
CA PRO A 148 -5.26 14.42 21.20
C PRO A 148 -4.95 14.26 22.69
N ASP A 149 -5.58 15.06 23.56
CA ASP A 149 -5.45 14.96 25.02
C ASP A 149 -6.53 14.07 25.67
N SER A 150 -7.41 13.45 24.87
CA SER A 150 -8.47 12.57 25.38
C SER A 150 -7.90 11.36 26.11
N TYR A 151 -8.41 11.11 27.33
CA TYR A 151 -8.07 9.94 28.13
C TYR A 151 -8.58 8.60 27.53
N THR A 152 -9.43 8.66 26.50
CA THR A 152 -9.91 7.47 25.77
C THR A 152 -8.89 6.94 24.77
N ILE A 153 -7.83 7.70 24.46
CA ILE A 153 -6.75 7.25 23.57
C ILE A 153 -5.91 6.20 24.31
N GLN A 154 -5.87 5.00 23.75
CA GLN A 154 -5.18 3.87 24.35
C GLN A 154 -3.68 3.97 24.07
N LYS A 155 -2.87 4.06 25.12
CA LYS A 155 -1.41 4.00 24.98
C LYS A 155 -0.99 2.55 24.75
N LEU A 156 -0.61 2.24 23.52
CA LEU A 156 -0.30 0.88 23.13
C LEU A 156 1.04 0.48 23.74
N LYS A 157 1.08 -0.72 24.33
CA LYS A 157 2.32 -1.40 24.64
C LYS A 157 2.62 -2.33 23.47
N PRO A 158 3.78 -2.21 22.81
CA PRO A 158 4.19 -3.12 21.76
C PRO A 158 3.91 -4.59 22.06
N LEU A 159 3.34 -5.29 21.08
CA LEU A 159 3.24 -6.75 21.11
C LEU A 159 4.45 -7.34 20.38
N GLY A 160 5.04 -8.39 20.96
CA GLY A 160 6.20 -9.06 20.40
C GLY A 160 7.54 -8.41 20.75
N GLU A 161 8.62 -9.08 20.34
CA GLU A 161 10.01 -8.66 20.57
C GLU A 161 10.63 -8.19 19.25
N ALA A 162 11.10 -6.95 19.21
CA ALA A 162 11.74 -6.38 18.04
C ALA A 162 13.23 -6.74 17.94
N PHE A 163 13.72 -6.94 16.72
CA PHE A 163 15.15 -7.07 16.42
C PHE A 163 15.49 -6.47 15.06
N ASP A 164 16.74 -6.02 14.90
CA ASP A 164 17.21 -5.43 13.65
C ASP A 164 17.64 -6.51 12.65
N VAL A 165 17.28 -6.33 11.37
CA VAL A 165 17.71 -7.19 10.25
C VAL A 165 18.65 -6.39 9.34
N VAL A 166 18.22 -5.20 8.94
CA VAL A 166 19.00 -4.23 8.18
C VAL A 166 18.63 -2.84 8.69
N VAL A 167 19.59 -2.06 9.20
CA VAL A 167 19.33 -0.66 9.59
C VAL A 167 20.39 0.22 8.96
N ASN A 168 19.99 1.06 8.03
CA ASN A 168 20.89 1.95 7.28
C ASN A 168 20.82 3.41 7.74
N GLY A 169 19.78 3.81 8.47
CA GLY A 169 19.66 5.19 8.94
C GLY A 169 18.45 5.46 9.83
N ASP A 170 18.24 6.75 10.12
CA ASP A 170 17.06 7.24 10.83
C ASP A 170 15.79 6.88 10.04
N PRO A 171 14.73 6.38 10.71
CA PRO A 171 13.45 6.06 10.06
C PRO A 171 12.87 7.20 9.21
N GLN A 172 13.15 8.45 9.56
CA GLN A 172 12.65 9.61 8.80
C GLN A 172 13.24 9.74 7.39
N HIS A 173 14.33 9.04 7.09
CA HIS A 173 15.07 9.12 5.82
C HIS A 173 15.20 7.76 5.11
N CYS A 174 14.48 6.75 5.60
CA CYS A 174 14.44 5.40 5.05
C CYS A 174 12.98 4.98 4.83
N VAL A 175 12.78 3.95 4.03
CA VAL A 175 11.56 3.14 4.05
C VAL A 175 11.72 2.11 5.16
N ASP A 176 10.88 2.19 6.18
CA ASP A 176 10.94 1.27 7.33
C ASP A 176 9.95 0.10 7.16
N ILE A 177 10.49 -1.11 7.09
CA ILE A 177 9.75 -2.36 6.91
C ILE A 177 9.71 -3.13 8.24
N ALA A 178 8.50 -3.38 8.75
CA ALA A 178 8.25 -4.30 9.85
C ALA A 178 7.94 -5.70 9.32
N LEU A 179 8.81 -6.67 9.60
CA LEU A 179 8.58 -8.09 9.31
C LEU A 179 7.92 -8.76 10.51
N ILE A 180 6.75 -9.36 10.32
CA ILE A 180 5.98 -10.00 11.39
C ILE A 180 6.02 -11.52 11.27
N ALA A 181 6.28 -12.20 12.39
CA ALA A 181 6.20 -13.66 12.47
C ALA A 181 4.74 -14.13 12.48
N GLU A 182 4.39 -15.05 11.57
CA GLU A 182 3.09 -15.72 11.54
C GLU A 182 3.29 -17.24 11.35
N GLY A 183 2.65 -18.04 12.21
CA GLY A 183 2.75 -19.50 12.16
C GLY A 183 4.05 -20.10 12.70
N TYR A 184 4.91 -19.32 13.35
CA TYR A 184 6.10 -19.82 14.05
C TYR A 184 5.77 -20.07 15.52
N SER A 185 5.88 -21.31 15.99
CA SER A 185 5.76 -21.66 17.41
C SER A 185 6.97 -21.18 18.21
N THR A 186 6.90 -21.25 19.55
CA THR A 186 7.94 -20.72 20.47
C THR A 186 9.37 -21.18 20.13
N ASP A 187 9.53 -22.43 19.67
CA ASP A 187 10.85 -23.02 19.37
C ASP A 187 11.35 -22.72 17.94
N GLU A 188 10.59 -21.94 17.15
CA GLU A 188 10.87 -21.67 15.74
C GLU A 188 11.36 -20.22 15.50
N ARG A 189 11.82 -19.53 16.54
CA ARG A 189 12.36 -18.16 16.44
C ARG A 189 13.52 -18.05 15.45
N GLU A 190 14.48 -18.97 15.54
CA GLU A 190 15.64 -18.96 14.65
C GLU A 190 15.24 -19.10 13.17
N ALA A 191 14.18 -19.88 12.89
CA ALA A 191 13.64 -20.03 11.54
C ALA A 191 12.99 -18.74 11.04
N PHE A 192 12.32 -17.98 11.91
CA PHE A 192 11.78 -16.67 11.55
C PHE A 192 12.89 -15.63 11.30
N GLU A 193 13.91 -15.60 12.16
CA GLU A 193 15.05 -14.69 11.97
C GLU A 193 15.79 -14.98 10.66
N GLU A 194 15.93 -16.26 10.27
CA GLU A 194 16.49 -16.66 8.99
C GLU A 194 15.59 -16.25 7.81
N ALA A 195 14.27 -16.42 7.94
CA ALA A 195 13.32 -15.93 6.94
C ALA A 195 13.41 -14.42 6.75
N CYS A 196 13.64 -13.65 7.83
CA CYS A 196 13.85 -12.21 7.76
C CYS A 196 15.13 -11.83 7.01
N ARG A 197 16.25 -12.52 7.30
CA ARG A 197 17.52 -12.31 6.59
C ARG A 197 17.38 -12.63 5.11
N TYR A 198 16.73 -13.75 4.79
CA TYR A 198 16.47 -14.15 3.41
C TYR A 198 15.54 -13.16 2.70
N PHE A 199 14.48 -12.67 3.34
CA PHE A 199 13.63 -11.61 2.79
C PHE A 199 14.46 -10.38 2.41
N ALA A 200 15.30 -9.88 3.32
CA ALA A 200 16.16 -8.73 3.06
C ALA A 200 17.14 -8.99 1.90
N GLU A 201 17.77 -10.16 1.85
CA GLU A 201 18.64 -10.57 0.74
C GLU A 201 17.90 -10.54 -0.60
N GLN A 202 16.71 -11.14 -0.64
CA GLN A 202 15.91 -11.20 -1.86
C GLN A 202 15.45 -9.81 -2.29
N ILE A 203 14.89 -8.99 -1.41
CA ILE A 203 14.48 -7.61 -1.75
C ILE A 203 15.64 -6.85 -2.41
N PHE A 204 16.85 -6.90 -1.83
CA PHE A 204 18.00 -6.16 -2.35
C PHE A 204 18.75 -6.86 -3.50
N SER A 205 18.28 -8.01 -3.97
CA SER A 205 18.85 -8.69 -5.14
C SER A 205 18.23 -8.20 -6.46
N PHE A 206 17.05 -7.57 -6.42
CA PHE A 206 16.34 -7.06 -7.59
C PHE A 206 16.42 -5.53 -7.69
N SER A 207 16.65 -5.02 -8.89
CA SER A 207 16.57 -3.58 -9.17
C SER A 207 15.10 -3.13 -9.24
N PRO A 208 14.75 -1.90 -8.78
CA PRO A 208 15.66 -0.84 -8.32
C PRO A 208 16.00 -0.89 -6.82
N TYR A 209 15.51 -1.87 -6.05
CA TYR A 209 15.78 -1.96 -4.61
C TYR A 209 17.26 -2.19 -4.32
N LYS A 210 17.92 -2.99 -5.16
CA LYS A 210 19.37 -3.23 -5.12
C LYS A 210 20.18 -1.92 -5.07
N GLU A 211 19.91 -0.99 -5.99
CA GLU A 211 20.62 0.28 -6.09
C GLU A 211 20.27 1.23 -4.94
N ASN A 212 19.09 1.03 -4.33
CA ASN A 212 18.56 1.89 -3.27
C ASN A 212 18.63 1.24 -1.88
N LYS A 213 19.42 0.17 -1.69
CA LYS A 213 19.49 -0.57 -0.40
C LYS A 213 19.69 0.34 0.81
N GLN A 214 20.52 1.39 0.68
CA GLN A 214 20.82 2.34 1.75
C GLN A 214 19.62 3.20 2.19
N LYS A 215 18.48 3.12 1.49
CA LYS A 215 17.24 3.83 1.76
C LYS A 215 16.21 2.98 2.51
N PHE A 216 16.60 1.83 3.06
CA PHE A 216 15.68 0.92 3.73
C PHE A 216 16.16 0.55 5.12
N ASN A 217 15.22 0.47 6.05
CA ASN A 217 15.38 -0.23 7.32
C ASN A 217 14.43 -1.44 7.32
N ILE A 218 14.88 -2.56 7.85
CA ILE A 218 14.12 -3.80 8.00
C ILE A 218 14.32 -4.30 9.43
N ARG A 219 13.21 -4.45 10.15
CA ARG A 219 13.19 -4.98 11.52
C ARG A 219 12.21 -6.13 11.60
N GLY A 220 12.59 -7.17 12.33
CA GLY A 220 11.70 -8.26 12.67
C GLY A 220 10.95 -7.99 13.96
N VAL A 221 9.71 -8.45 14.05
CA VAL A 221 8.90 -8.49 15.25
C VAL A 221 8.52 -9.94 15.53
N TRP A 222 9.19 -10.51 16.52
CA TRP A 222 8.95 -11.87 16.97
C TRP A 222 7.69 -11.95 17.82
N ILE A 223 6.76 -12.79 17.40
CA ILE A 223 5.61 -13.21 18.19
C ILE A 223 5.36 -14.69 17.94
N ALA A 224 5.30 -15.47 19.02
CA ALA A 224 5.07 -16.91 18.93
C ALA A 224 3.59 -17.19 18.65
N SER A 225 3.32 -18.05 17.68
CA SER A 225 2.04 -18.70 17.46
C SER A 225 1.85 -19.87 18.43
N SER A 226 0.60 -20.17 18.80
CA SER A 226 0.30 -21.36 19.60
C SER A 226 0.53 -22.67 18.84
N GLU A 227 0.39 -22.64 17.51
CA GLU A 227 0.63 -23.78 16.63
C GLU A 227 1.54 -23.36 15.47
N SER A 228 2.33 -24.31 14.96
CA SER A 228 3.18 -24.11 13.78
C SER A 228 2.37 -24.26 12.49
N GLY A 229 2.68 -23.45 11.48
CA GLY A 229 2.04 -23.50 10.16
C GLY A 229 1.01 -22.41 9.92
N VAL A 230 0.18 -22.60 8.89
CA VAL A 230 -0.83 -21.63 8.45
C VAL A 230 -2.10 -22.40 8.08
N SER A 231 -3.27 -21.83 8.37
CA SER A 231 -4.55 -22.46 8.04
C SER A 231 -4.72 -22.64 6.53
N LYS A 232 -5.13 -23.85 6.11
CA LYS A 232 -5.37 -24.25 4.71
C LYS A 232 -6.81 -24.79 4.57
N PRO A 233 -7.82 -23.91 4.48
CA PRO A 233 -9.23 -24.30 4.49
C PRO A 233 -9.62 -25.37 3.46
N SER A 234 -9.12 -25.27 2.21
CA SER A 234 -9.43 -26.27 1.17
C SER A 234 -8.88 -27.67 1.45
N GLN A 235 -7.99 -27.80 2.43
CA GLN A 235 -7.42 -29.08 2.90
C GLN A 235 -8.01 -29.50 4.26
N GLY A 236 -8.98 -28.76 4.80
CA GLY A 236 -9.56 -29.01 6.11
C GLY A 236 -8.62 -28.73 7.30
N SER A 237 -7.50 -28.04 7.06
CA SER A 237 -6.49 -27.74 8.09
C SER A 237 -6.70 -26.34 8.66
N TRP A 238 -6.86 -26.28 9.98
CA TRP A 238 -7.01 -25.05 10.76
C TRP A 238 -6.04 -25.10 11.93
N VAL A 239 -5.28 -24.03 12.12
CA VAL A 239 -4.29 -23.88 13.19
C VAL A 239 -4.47 -22.53 13.86
N ASN A 240 -4.20 -22.48 15.17
CA ASN A 240 -4.25 -21.25 15.96
C ASN A 240 -2.89 -20.54 15.91
N THR A 241 -2.85 -19.39 15.26
CA THR A 241 -1.63 -18.62 15.02
C THR A 241 -1.77 -17.16 15.45
N ALA A 242 -0.65 -16.45 15.58
CA ALA A 242 -0.58 -15.10 16.13
C ALA A 242 -1.53 -14.10 15.45
N THR A 243 -1.68 -14.19 14.12
CA THR A 243 -2.55 -13.30 13.33
C THR A 243 -3.68 -14.03 12.60
N SER A 244 -3.76 -15.35 12.72
CA SER A 244 -4.80 -16.17 12.07
C SER A 244 -4.80 -16.06 10.54
N ALA A 245 -3.62 -16.01 9.92
CA ALA A 245 -3.52 -16.03 8.47
C ALA A 245 -4.08 -17.34 7.89
N LYS A 246 -4.69 -17.25 6.71
CA LYS A 246 -5.24 -18.41 6.00
C LYS A 246 -5.08 -18.30 4.50
N PHE A 247 -4.86 -19.44 3.86
CA PHE A 247 -5.03 -19.60 2.41
C PHE A 247 -6.51 -19.55 2.01
N ASN A 248 -6.79 -19.64 0.71
CA ASN A 248 -8.15 -19.68 0.16
C ASN A 248 -8.93 -18.36 0.32
N THR A 249 -8.24 -17.25 0.56
CA THR A 249 -8.89 -15.94 0.68
C THR A 249 -9.55 -15.57 -0.66
N LEU A 250 -10.79 -15.09 -0.58
CA LEU A 250 -11.63 -14.75 -1.74
C LEU A 250 -11.82 -15.91 -2.74
N GLY A 251 -11.71 -17.16 -2.27
CA GLY A 251 -11.85 -18.36 -3.10
C GLY A 251 -10.59 -18.75 -3.90
N SER A 252 -9.49 -17.98 -3.82
CA SER A 252 -8.25 -18.28 -4.52
C SER A 252 -7.32 -19.15 -3.66
N GLU A 253 -6.97 -20.35 -4.15
CA GLU A 253 -6.24 -21.37 -3.38
C GLU A 253 -4.88 -20.92 -2.82
N ARG A 254 -4.22 -20.00 -3.54
CA ARG A 254 -2.88 -19.50 -3.22
C ARG A 254 -2.91 -18.12 -2.58
N TYR A 255 -4.07 -17.47 -2.54
CA TYR A 255 -4.21 -16.17 -1.91
C TYR A 255 -4.32 -16.37 -0.40
N GLN A 256 -3.32 -15.86 0.32
CA GLN A 256 -3.29 -15.90 1.78
C GLN A 256 -3.38 -14.50 2.36
N MET A 257 -4.25 -14.30 3.33
CA MET A 257 -4.48 -13.01 3.96
C MET A 257 -4.88 -13.18 5.43
N ILE A 258 -4.90 -12.07 6.15
CA ILE A 258 -5.33 -11.90 7.54
C ILE A 258 -6.51 -10.92 7.51
N ASP A 259 -7.67 -11.36 7.98
CA ASP A 259 -8.88 -10.51 7.92
C ASP A 259 -8.79 -9.32 8.90
N ASN A 260 -8.11 -9.49 10.03
CA ASN A 260 -8.02 -8.48 11.09
C ASN A 260 -6.71 -7.67 11.00
N LEU A 261 -6.73 -6.58 10.24
CA LEU A 261 -5.59 -5.66 10.13
C LEU A 261 -5.20 -5.05 11.49
N GLN A 262 -6.18 -4.87 12.39
CA GLN A 262 -5.89 -4.23 13.67
C GLN A 262 -4.91 -5.06 14.52
N THR A 263 -5.04 -6.39 14.52
CA THR A 263 -4.08 -7.28 15.20
C THR A 263 -2.69 -7.20 14.57
N VAL A 264 -2.62 -7.17 13.23
CA VAL A 264 -1.36 -7.02 12.49
C VAL A 264 -0.64 -5.73 12.89
N LYS A 265 -1.38 -4.62 12.95
CA LYS A 265 -0.83 -3.33 13.39
C LYS A 265 -0.46 -3.29 14.88
N ASP A 266 -1.19 -4.02 15.74
CA ASP A 266 -0.83 -4.12 17.17
C ASP A 266 0.56 -4.74 17.34
N ILE A 267 0.90 -5.74 16.52
CA ILE A 267 2.23 -6.35 16.49
C ILE A 267 3.25 -5.42 15.81
N ALA A 268 2.92 -4.83 14.66
CA ALA A 268 3.81 -3.92 13.94
C ALA A 268 4.29 -2.72 14.78
N SER A 269 3.46 -2.26 15.72
CA SER A 269 3.75 -1.10 16.59
C SER A 269 5.01 -1.24 17.47
N ALA A 270 5.63 -2.43 17.51
CA ALA A 270 6.90 -2.66 18.20
C ALA A 270 8.11 -1.94 17.57
N VAL A 271 7.99 -1.49 16.33
CA VAL A 271 9.04 -0.80 15.58
C VAL A 271 8.46 0.40 14.82
N PRO A 272 9.26 1.41 14.43
CA PRO A 272 8.84 2.34 13.38
C PRO A 272 8.60 1.59 12.08
N TYR A 273 7.54 1.95 11.35
CA TYR A 273 7.23 1.35 10.06
C TYR A 273 6.52 2.33 9.11
N ASP A 274 6.88 2.26 7.83
CA ASP A 274 6.05 2.69 6.70
C ASP A 274 5.26 1.50 6.15
N VAL A 275 5.88 0.32 6.16
CA VAL A 275 5.39 -0.89 5.49
C VAL A 275 5.37 -2.06 6.46
N ILE A 276 4.28 -2.85 6.42
CA ILE A 276 4.14 -4.09 7.20
C ILE A 276 4.18 -5.28 6.24
N TYR A 277 5.04 -6.25 6.53
CA TYR A 277 5.12 -7.50 5.76
C TYR A 277 5.11 -8.72 6.69
N VAL A 278 4.19 -9.64 6.46
CA VAL A 278 4.03 -10.85 7.27
C VAL A 278 4.74 -12.02 6.58
N LEU A 279 5.63 -12.68 7.30
CA LEU A 279 6.29 -13.90 6.83
C LEU A 279 5.59 -15.08 7.49
N THR A 280 5.07 -16.01 6.67
CA THR A 280 4.32 -17.15 7.19
C THR A 280 5.15 -18.43 7.16
N ASN A 281 5.09 -19.19 8.25
CA ASN A 281 5.83 -20.44 8.40
C ASN A 281 5.23 -21.59 7.57
N THR A 282 5.35 -21.53 6.24
CA THR A 282 4.90 -22.59 5.35
C THR A 282 5.69 -22.63 4.06
N ASP A 283 5.76 -23.83 3.46
CA ASP A 283 6.37 -24.11 2.16
C ASP A 283 5.34 -24.12 1.01
N LYS A 284 4.04 -24.06 1.32
CA LYS A 284 2.99 -23.94 0.30
C LYS A 284 3.10 -22.58 -0.35
N TYR A 285 3.24 -22.52 -1.67
CA TYR A 285 3.23 -21.27 -2.42
C TYR A 285 1.97 -20.45 -2.14
N GLY A 286 2.16 -19.20 -1.78
CA GLY A 286 1.10 -18.20 -1.69
C GLY A 286 1.61 -16.88 -1.15
N GLY A 287 0.82 -15.84 -1.34
CA GLY A 287 1.11 -14.51 -0.86
C GLY A 287 -0.06 -13.57 -1.11
N GLY A 288 0.17 -12.30 -0.83
CA GLY A 288 -0.73 -11.20 -1.12
C GLY A 288 -0.07 -9.88 -0.75
N GLY A 289 -0.42 -8.81 -1.46
CA GLY A 289 0.09 -7.48 -1.22
C GLY A 289 -0.96 -6.46 -1.60
N ILE A 290 -1.35 -5.62 -0.65
CA ILE A 290 -2.32 -4.54 -0.87
C ILE A 290 -1.66 -3.21 -0.55
N TYR A 291 -1.78 -2.24 -1.46
CA TYR A 291 -1.15 -0.92 -1.35
C TYR A 291 -1.46 -0.23 0.00
N ASN A 292 -0.41 0.14 0.74
CA ASN A 292 -0.47 0.77 2.07
C ASN A 292 -1.36 0.02 3.10
N PHE A 293 -1.46 -1.30 2.98
CA PHE A 293 -2.19 -2.17 3.91
C PHE A 293 -1.22 -3.09 4.66
N TYR A 294 -0.96 -4.29 4.14
CA TYR A 294 0.18 -5.15 4.49
C TYR A 294 0.50 -6.08 3.32
N GLY A 295 1.71 -6.61 3.28
CA GLY A 295 2.10 -7.74 2.43
C GLY A 295 2.22 -9.02 3.24
N ILE A 296 2.08 -10.17 2.59
CA ILE A 296 2.19 -11.48 3.22
C ILE A 296 2.73 -12.49 2.23
N SER A 297 3.62 -13.38 2.66
CA SER A 297 4.12 -14.48 1.83
C SER A 297 4.59 -15.66 2.63
N SER A 298 4.55 -16.83 1.99
CA SER A 298 5.15 -18.06 2.51
C SER A 298 6.66 -17.91 2.61
N ALA A 299 7.22 -18.25 3.77
CA ALA A 299 8.64 -18.06 4.04
C ALA A 299 9.51 -19.28 3.72
N GLN A 300 8.96 -20.50 3.83
CA GLN A 300 9.75 -21.73 3.74
C GLN A 300 9.90 -22.27 2.31
N GLN A 301 9.31 -21.60 1.30
CA GLN A 301 9.38 -22.02 -0.10
C GLN A 301 10.55 -21.40 -0.87
N ILE A 302 11.79 -21.67 -0.42
CA ILE A 302 13.04 -21.00 -0.82
C ILE A 302 13.29 -20.94 -2.35
N LYS A 303 12.72 -21.83 -3.17
CA LYS A 303 12.96 -21.85 -4.64
C LYS A 303 12.27 -20.72 -5.41
N SER A 304 11.20 -20.13 -4.89
CA SER A 304 10.42 -19.12 -5.62
C SER A 304 10.02 -17.91 -4.79
N THR A 305 10.27 -17.92 -3.48
CA THR A 305 9.80 -16.88 -2.57
C THR A 305 10.40 -15.51 -2.82
N GLY A 306 11.65 -15.43 -3.28
CA GLY A 306 12.25 -14.12 -3.61
C GLY A 306 11.46 -13.33 -4.66
N LYS A 307 10.97 -13.99 -5.72
CA LYS A 307 10.15 -13.32 -6.74
C LYS A 307 8.75 -12.97 -6.25
N VAL A 308 8.17 -13.82 -5.39
CA VAL A 308 6.90 -13.52 -4.73
C VAL A 308 7.05 -12.28 -3.86
N TYR A 309 8.08 -12.22 -3.00
CA TYR A 309 8.33 -11.06 -2.14
C TYR A 309 8.40 -9.77 -2.95
N ILE A 310 9.16 -9.76 -4.04
CA ILE A 310 9.32 -8.58 -4.88
C ILE A 310 8.01 -8.19 -5.56
N HIS A 311 7.23 -9.15 -6.03
CA HIS A 311 5.93 -8.92 -6.66
C HIS A 311 4.93 -8.32 -5.67
N GLU A 312 4.73 -8.96 -4.51
CA GLU A 312 3.82 -8.46 -3.47
C GLU A 312 4.27 -7.11 -2.93
N PHE A 313 5.59 -6.90 -2.80
CA PHE A 313 6.14 -5.61 -2.38
C PHE A 313 5.91 -4.51 -3.42
N GLY A 314 5.83 -4.85 -4.71
CA GLY A 314 5.42 -3.93 -5.78
C GLY A 314 3.99 -3.42 -5.60
N HIS A 315 3.05 -4.28 -5.23
CA HIS A 315 1.70 -3.87 -4.84
C HIS A 315 1.71 -3.04 -3.56
N LEU A 316 2.37 -3.55 -2.52
CA LEU A 316 2.33 -2.99 -1.17
C LEU A 316 2.93 -1.59 -1.08
N LEU A 317 4.18 -1.43 -1.53
CA LEU A 317 4.90 -0.16 -1.42
C LEU A 317 4.42 0.84 -2.48
N THR A 318 4.28 0.38 -3.73
CA THR A 318 4.16 1.29 -4.88
C THR A 318 2.75 1.36 -5.45
N GLY A 319 1.87 0.41 -5.13
CA GLY A 319 0.53 0.34 -5.71
C GLY A 319 0.57 -0.01 -7.20
N LEU A 320 1.52 -0.86 -7.61
CA LEU A 320 1.53 -1.40 -8.98
C LEU A 320 0.35 -2.36 -9.15
N GLY A 321 -0.30 -2.36 -10.30
CA GLY A 321 -1.31 -3.34 -10.67
C GLY A 321 -0.69 -4.60 -11.28
N ASP A 322 -1.41 -5.70 -11.21
CA ASP A 322 -1.03 -6.92 -11.91
C ASP A 322 -1.08 -6.73 -13.43
N GLU A 323 0.00 -7.11 -14.11
CA GLU A 323 0.12 -6.99 -15.56
C GLU A 323 -0.33 -8.27 -16.29
N TYR A 324 -0.65 -9.36 -15.59
CA TYR A 324 -1.11 -10.61 -16.21
C TYR A 324 -2.60 -10.60 -16.54
N VAL A 325 -2.99 -11.56 -17.38
CA VAL A 325 -4.37 -11.84 -17.77
C VAL A 325 -4.81 -13.14 -17.08
N GLY A 326 -6.06 -13.19 -16.64
CA GLY A 326 -6.64 -14.35 -15.97
C GLY A 326 -6.47 -14.36 -14.45
N GLY A 327 -6.89 -15.46 -13.81
CA GLY A 327 -6.94 -15.61 -12.34
C GLY A 327 -8.28 -15.16 -11.77
N THR A 328 -8.68 -13.92 -12.05
CA THR A 328 -9.98 -13.33 -11.69
C THR A 328 -10.47 -12.45 -12.85
N GLU A 329 -11.13 -13.05 -13.84
CA GLU A 329 -11.64 -12.29 -14.99
C GLU A 329 -12.93 -11.56 -14.61
N THR A 330 -12.79 -10.37 -14.04
CA THR A 330 -13.90 -9.45 -13.79
C THR A 330 -13.48 -8.00 -14.05
N ASN A 331 -14.39 -7.23 -14.66
CA ASN A 331 -14.19 -5.79 -14.85
C ASN A 331 -14.47 -4.98 -13.57
N GLU A 332 -14.88 -5.63 -12.48
CA GLU A 332 -15.17 -4.96 -11.20
C GLU A 332 -13.92 -4.33 -10.57
N PHE A 333 -12.72 -4.90 -10.81
CA PHE A 333 -11.46 -4.30 -10.36
C PHE A 333 -11.07 -3.07 -11.18
N TYR A 334 -11.31 -3.12 -12.49
CA TYR A 334 -10.89 -2.09 -13.44
C TYR A 334 -12.02 -1.76 -14.42
N PRO A 335 -12.94 -0.85 -14.05
CA PRO A 335 -13.96 -0.37 -14.97
C PRO A 335 -13.32 0.27 -16.21
N LEU A 336 -13.62 -0.24 -17.40
CA LEU A 336 -12.94 0.16 -18.65
C LEU A 336 -13.15 1.64 -19.04
N GLN A 337 -14.13 2.31 -18.44
CA GLN A 337 -14.46 3.72 -18.67
C GLN A 337 -13.76 4.66 -17.67
N VAL A 338 -12.94 4.12 -16.78
CA VAL A 338 -12.19 4.86 -15.76
C VAL A 338 -10.71 4.56 -15.96
N GLU A 339 -9.88 5.58 -15.87
CA GLU A 339 -8.44 5.40 -15.90
C GLU A 339 -7.98 4.80 -14.56
N PRO A 340 -7.29 3.64 -14.55
CA PRO A 340 -6.74 3.07 -13.31
C PRO A 340 -5.79 4.06 -12.65
N TRP A 341 -5.72 4.08 -11.32
CA TRP A 341 -4.79 4.97 -10.60
C TRP A 341 -3.35 4.40 -10.59
N GLU A 342 -3.21 3.08 -10.75
CA GLU A 342 -1.95 2.35 -10.78
C GLU A 342 -1.04 2.84 -11.91
N ALA A 343 0.24 3.03 -11.61
CA ALA A 343 1.19 3.62 -12.57
C ALA A 343 1.38 2.79 -13.85
N ASN A 344 1.27 1.47 -13.74
CA ASN A 344 1.65 0.50 -14.77
C ASN A 344 0.47 -0.13 -15.52
N LEU A 345 -0.76 0.36 -15.32
CA LEU A 345 -1.94 -0.04 -16.09
C LEU A 345 -2.64 1.20 -16.67
N THR A 346 -3.28 1.04 -17.82
CA THR A 346 -4.10 2.08 -18.45
C THR A 346 -5.30 1.46 -19.16
N THR A 347 -6.43 2.16 -19.17
CA THR A 347 -7.59 1.86 -20.05
C THR A 347 -7.63 2.78 -21.27
N LEU A 348 -6.64 3.67 -21.41
CA LEU A 348 -6.56 4.73 -22.42
C LEU A 348 -7.64 5.81 -22.31
N THR A 349 -8.40 5.84 -21.21
CA THR A 349 -9.40 6.88 -20.96
C THR A 349 -8.74 8.23 -20.65
N ASP A 350 -7.62 8.21 -19.94
CA ASP A 350 -6.88 9.41 -19.53
C ASP A 350 -5.35 9.17 -19.48
N PHE A 351 -4.84 8.46 -20.50
CA PHE A 351 -3.45 8.04 -20.55
C PHE A 351 -2.45 9.21 -20.51
N ASP A 352 -2.85 10.40 -20.98
CA ASP A 352 -1.98 11.59 -21.01
C ASP A 352 -1.58 12.09 -19.62
N LYS A 353 -2.33 11.73 -18.56
CA LYS A 353 -1.95 12.03 -17.18
C LYS A 353 -0.85 11.14 -16.63
N LYS A 354 -0.61 9.96 -17.23
CA LYS A 354 0.35 8.99 -16.70
C LYS A 354 1.78 9.35 -17.09
N GLU A 355 2.71 9.22 -16.14
CA GLU A 355 4.14 9.41 -16.41
C GLU A 355 4.64 8.46 -17.52
N TRP A 356 4.06 7.25 -17.59
CA TRP A 356 4.28 6.29 -18.67
C TRP A 356 4.11 6.90 -20.07
N LYS A 357 3.10 7.75 -20.30
CA LYS A 357 2.92 8.42 -21.60
C LYS A 357 4.13 9.26 -22.00
N LYS A 358 4.70 9.99 -21.04
CA LYS A 358 5.87 10.88 -21.26
C LYS A 358 7.15 10.08 -21.53
N MET A 359 7.20 8.83 -21.08
CA MET A 359 8.32 7.91 -21.31
C MET A 359 8.30 7.28 -22.70
N LEU A 360 7.16 7.31 -23.42
CA LEU A 360 7.06 6.74 -24.77
C LEU A 360 7.85 7.53 -25.81
N LYS A 361 8.39 6.82 -26.80
CA LYS A 361 8.92 7.46 -28.00
C LYS A 361 7.75 8.05 -28.81
N LYS A 362 8.00 9.19 -29.47
CA LYS A 362 6.98 9.97 -30.20
C LYS A 362 6.10 9.12 -31.15
N ASP A 363 6.69 8.13 -31.82
CA ASP A 363 6.01 7.32 -32.84
C ASP A 363 5.71 5.88 -32.37
N THR A 364 5.67 5.63 -31.06
CA THR A 364 5.28 4.32 -30.54
C THR A 364 3.81 4.03 -30.88
N PRO A 365 3.48 2.92 -31.57
CA PRO A 365 2.09 2.56 -31.89
C PRO A 365 1.26 2.31 -30.63
N ILE A 366 -0.01 2.73 -30.64
CA ILE A 366 -0.98 2.49 -29.57
C ILE A 366 -2.23 1.84 -30.19
N PRO A 367 -2.55 0.56 -29.86
CA PRO A 367 -1.73 -0.36 -29.08
C PRO A 367 -0.44 -0.75 -29.80
N THR A 368 0.60 -1.06 -29.03
CA THR A 368 1.87 -1.58 -29.55
C THR A 368 1.69 -3.08 -29.87
N PRO A 369 2.05 -3.54 -31.08
CA PRO A 369 1.91 -4.95 -31.44
C PRO A 369 2.70 -5.86 -30.49
N ASN A 370 2.04 -6.85 -29.91
CA ASN A 370 2.66 -7.87 -29.06
C ASN A 370 3.41 -8.90 -29.94
N LYS A 371 4.67 -8.62 -30.23
CA LYS A 371 5.55 -9.46 -31.05
C LYS A 371 6.96 -9.49 -30.47
N LYS A 372 7.72 -10.56 -30.76
CA LYS A 372 9.08 -10.78 -30.26
C LYS A 372 10.04 -9.60 -30.48
N SER A 373 9.90 -8.84 -31.58
CA SER A 373 10.75 -7.68 -31.85
C SER A 373 10.45 -6.44 -30.97
N ASN A 374 9.44 -6.54 -30.11
CA ASN A 374 9.03 -5.52 -29.14
C ASN A 374 9.23 -5.96 -27.68
N THR A 375 9.76 -7.16 -27.42
CA THR A 375 9.90 -7.72 -26.07
C THR A 375 10.60 -6.77 -25.09
N ASP A 376 11.68 -6.12 -25.52
CA ASP A 376 12.45 -5.19 -24.70
C ASP A 376 12.18 -3.72 -25.06
N LYS A 377 10.94 -3.40 -25.43
CA LYS A 377 10.53 -2.03 -25.77
C LYS A 377 9.38 -1.57 -24.92
N LEU A 378 9.52 -0.35 -24.39
CA LEU A 378 8.41 0.36 -23.77
C LEU A 378 7.34 0.63 -24.83
N GLY A 379 6.12 0.19 -24.55
CA GLY A 379 4.98 0.27 -25.46
C GLY A 379 3.68 0.40 -24.69
N VAL A 380 2.58 0.09 -25.38
CA VAL A 380 1.21 0.00 -24.85
C VAL A 380 0.62 -1.32 -25.31
N TYR A 381 0.90 -2.39 -24.55
CA TYR A 381 0.54 -3.76 -24.92
C TYR A 381 -0.81 -4.13 -24.33
N GLU A 382 -1.75 -4.56 -25.17
CA GLU A 382 -3.08 -4.98 -24.70
C GLU A 382 -2.99 -6.24 -23.84
N GLY A 383 -3.81 -6.28 -22.80
CA GLY A 383 -3.83 -7.29 -21.75
C GLY A 383 -3.13 -6.83 -20.48
N GLY A 384 -3.80 -6.95 -19.34
CA GLY A 384 -3.31 -6.57 -18.02
C GLY A 384 -4.48 -6.36 -17.07
N GLY A 385 -4.23 -6.21 -15.78
CA GLY A 385 -5.29 -6.06 -14.78
C GLY A 385 -6.32 -7.20 -14.88
N TYR A 386 -5.84 -8.43 -15.09
CA TYR A 386 -6.64 -9.65 -15.25
C TYR A 386 -7.45 -9.76 -16.56
N LEU A 387 -7.58 -8.68 -17.35
CA LEU A 387 -8.38 -8.65 -18.57
C LEU A 387 -7.54 -8.77 -19.84
N GLN A 388 -8.07 -9.52 -20.81
CA GLN A 388 -7.40 -9.68 -22.11
C GLN A 388 -7.51 -8.43 -23.02
N LYS A 389 -8.56 -7.62 -22.85
CA LYS A 389 -8.89 -6.48 -23.71
C LYS A 389 -9.28 -5.25 -22.90
N GLY A 390 -9.01 -4.07 -23.44
CA GLY A 390 -9.40 -2.79 -22.84
C GLY A 390 -8.49 -2.30 -21.71
N ILE A 391 -7.58 -3.12 -21.21
CA ILE A 391 -6.50 -2.73 -20.31
C ILE A 391 -5.16 -2.98 -21.00
N TYR A 392 -4.21 -2.08 -20.79
CA TYR A 392 -2.89 -2.14 -21.38
C TYR A 392 -1.80 -2.04 -20.33
N ARG A 393 -0.69 -2.73 -20.59
CA ARG A 393 0.54 -2.74 -19.77
C ARG A 393 1.73 -2.16 -20.54
N PRO A 394 2.77 -1.66 -19.85
CA PRO A 394 3.91 -0.97 -20.45
C PRO A 394 4.89 -1.87 -21.18
N TYR A 395 4.94 -3.16 -20.83
CA TYR A 395 5.96 -4.10 -21.32
C TYR A 395 5.38 -5.49 -21.56
N ILE A 396 6.01 -6.27 -22.43
CA ILE A 396 5.58 -7.65 -22.68
C ILE A 396 5.87 -8.53 -21.45
N HIS A 397 7.03 -8.34 -20.81
CA HIS A 397 7.46 -9.05 -19.61
C HIS A 397 7.81 -8.08 -18.48
N CYS A 398 7.38 -8.41 -17.27
CA CYS A 398 7.61 -7.66 -16.04
C CYS A 398 7.43 -8.63 -14.86
N LEU A 399 8.05 -8.36 -13.72
CA LEU A 399 7.75 -9.09 -12.48
C LEU A 399 6.30 -8.93 -12.01
N MET A 400 5.60 -7.86 -12.42
CA MET A 400 4.15 -7.72 -12.24
C MET A 400 3.32 -8.56 -13.22
N ASN A 401 3.94 -9.20 -14.21
CA ASN A 401 3.27 -10.05 -15.19
C ASN A 401 3.54 -11.54 -14.93
N HIS A 402 4.82 -11.94 -14.82
CA HIS A 402 5.17 -13.33 -14.55
C HIS A 402 6.60 -13.49 -14.02
N PHE A 403 6.88 -14.67 -13.45
CA PHE A 403 8.17 -14.97 -12.82
C PHE A 403 9.22 -15.61 -13.74
N GLN A 404 9.03 -15.59 -15.07
CA GLN A 404 10.05 -16.01 -16.04
C GLN A 404 11.12 -14.95 -16.32
N VAL A 405 10.98 -13.74 -15.75
CA VAL A 405 11.98 -12.67 -15.79
C VAL A 405 12.38 -12.27 -14.37
N ASP A 406 13.43 -11.45 -14.28
CA ASP A 406 14.04 -10.97 -13.02
C ASP A 406 14.08 -9.44 -12.95
N TYR A 407 13.20 -8.75 -13.67
CA TYR A 407 13.19 -7.29 -13.75
C TYR A 407 11.77 -6.70 -13.73
N PHE A 408 11.65 -5.52 -13.14
CA PHE A 408 10.52 -4.64 -13.38
C PHE A 408 10.66 -3.94 -14.72
N CYS A 409 9.54 -3.68 -15.39
CA CYS A 409 9.55 -2.83 -16.58
C CYS A 409 9.98 -1.40 -16.23
N PRO A 410 10.35 -0.56 -17.22
CA PRO A 410 10.77 0.81 -16.97
C PRO A 410 9.76 1.67 -16.21
N VAL A 411 8.46 1.46 -16.43
CA VAL A 411 7.38 2.22 -15.75
C VAL A 411 7.28 1.81 -14.28
N CYS A 412 7.24 0.51 -13.99
CA CYS A 412 7.28 0.02 -12.61
C CYS A 412 8.55 0.48 -11.88
N THR A 413 9.70 0.43 -12.56
CA THR A 413 10.98 0.88 -12.00
C THR A 413 10.94 2.36 -11.62
N LYS A 414 10.40 3.22 -12.49
CA LYS A 414 10.23 4.65 -12.21
C LYS A 414 9.29 4.89 -11.03
N ALA A 415 8.15 4.22 -11.00
CA ALA A 415 7.18 4.34 -9.91
C ALA A 415 7.77 3.91 -8.55
N ILE A 416 8.53 2.80 -8.52
CA ILE A 416 9.20 2.33 -7.31
C ILE A 416 10.22 3.37 -6.83
N ILE A 417 11.06 3.93 -7.73
CA ILE A 417 12.04 4.95 -7.38
C ILE A 417 11.37 6.22 -6.84
N ASP A 418 10.26 6.65 -7.46
CA ASP A 418 9.50 7.80 -6.99
C ASP A 418 8.94 7.57 -5.58
N MET A 419 8.44 6.37 -5.30
CA MET A 419 7.91 6.02 -3.98
C MET A 419 9.02 5.96 -2.93
N ILE A 420 10.15 5.31 -3.21
CA ILE A 420 11.32 5.30 -2.32
C ILE A 420 11.75 6.75 -2.02
N THR A 421 11.81 7.59 -3.06
CA THR A 421 12.18 9.00 -2.91
C THR A 421 11.17 9.76 -2.04
N PHE A 422 9.87 9.49 -2.18
CA PHE A 422 8.83 10.12 -1.37
C PHE A 422 8.94 9.77 0.12
N HIS A 423 9.26 8.53 0.46
CA HIS A 423 9.45 8.13 1.85
C HIS A 423 10.75 8.67 2.46
N CYS A 424 11.83 8.73 1.69
CA CYS A 424 13.18 8.98 2.21
C CYS A 424 13.65 10.45 2.16
N GLN A 425 12.73 11.38 1.89
CA GLN A 425 13.02 12.79 1.63
C GLN A 425 13.09 13.65 2.89
#